data_AF-A0AA43QUD9-F1
#
_entry.id   AF-A0AA43QUD9-F1
#
_cell.length_a   1.000
_cell.length_b   1.000
_cell.length_c   1.000
_cell.angle_alpha   90.00
_cell.angle_beta   90.00
_cell.angle_gamma   90.00
#
_symmetry.space_group_name_H-M   'P 1'
#
loop_
_entity.id
_entity.type
_entity.pdbx_description
1 polymer ?
#
loop_
_entity_poly.entity_id
_entity_poly.type
_entity_poly.pdbx_seq_one_letter_code
_entity_poly.pdbx_strand_id
1 'polypeptide(L)'
;MPTSGAFSNAQEMLAYALFTPLDGIDSAGPIFSHYFNEADRSTVKKVLAHLAGDPANQGAQDPEGAQQLGQITFQGVDTPNNGDDQGCDKPGTNMYTEYYDTDGPVVVVCEDAWVFPDRDDQDCDALGDTLTPDFAILGHLVLHEFTHWDWFLKEITGGEIVDKHGDDESIDGYGLDNVYHNMDKKYAPLNADSYAWYATEVLWSVLCHKDYKPPSDDDSDGA
;
A
#
# COMPACT_ATOMS: atom_id res chain seq x y z
N MET A 1 -17.56 4.96 -8.19
CA MET A 1 -17.44 4.65 -6.75
C MET A 1 -17.53 5.95 -5.96
N PRO A 2 -18.02 5.94 -4.71
CA PRO A 2 -17.66 6.99 -3.76
C PRO A 2 -16.13 7.06 -3.72
N THR A 3 -15.53 8.24 -3.86
CA THR A 3 -14.08 8.48 -3.85
C THR A 3 -13.62 9.13 -2.55
N SER A 4 -14.54 9.33 -1.62
CA SER A 4 -14.29 9.89 -0.29
C SER A 4 -14.08 8.78 0.72
N GLY A 5 -13.02 8.90 1.53
CA GLY A 5 -12.69 7.99 2.60
C GLY A 5 -11.70 6.88 2.22
N ALA A 6 -10.86 6.57 3.20
CA ALA A 6 -9.74 5.63 3.13
C ALA A 6 -10.04 4.29 2.43
N PHE A 7 -11.12 3.60 2.80
CA PHE A 7 -11.46 2.29 2.24
C PHE A 7 -11.79 2.36 0.76
N SER A 8 -12.56 3.37 0.35
CA SER A 8 -12.91 3.57 -1.05
C SER A 8 -11.70 3.97 -1.88
N ASN A 9 -10.76 4.73 -1.30
CA ASN A 9 -9.49 5.03 -1.93
C ASN A 9 -8.63 3.77 -2.11
N ALA A 10 -8.50 2.93 -1.08
CA ALA A 10 -7.77 1.65 -1.19
C ALA A 10 -8.38 0.73 -2.27
N GLN A 11 -9.71 0.66 -2.33
CA GLN A 11 -10.44 -0.10 -3.36
C GLN A 11 -10.20 0.45 -4.77
N GLU A 12 -10.18 1.77 -4.93
CA GLU A 12 -9.87 2.41 -6.21
C GLU A 12 -8.42 2.16 -6.62
N MET A 13 -7.46 2.29 -5.71
CA MET A 13 -6.05 1.96 -5.93
C MET A 13 -5.89 0.51 -6.40
N LEU A 14 -6.54 -0.45 -5.73
CA LEU A 14 -6.56 -1.86 -6.13
C LEU A 14 -7.14 -2.05 -7.53
N ALA A 15 -8.25 -1.37 -7.86
CA ALA A 15 -8.87 -1.46 -9.16
C ALA A 15 -7.91 -0.99 -10.27
N TYR A 16 -7.25 0.15 -10.09
CA TYR A 16 -6.28 0.65 -11.07
C TYR A 16 -5.08 -0.30 -11.21
N ALA A 17 -4.53 -0.77 -10.09
CA ALA A 17 -3.39 -1.69 -10.05
C ALA A 17 -3.67 -3.04 -10.73
N LEU A 18 -4.92 -3.50 -10.74
CA LEU A 18 -5.34 -4.79 -11.32
C LEU A 18 -5.75 -4.71 -12.79
N PHE A 19 -6.53 -3.69 -13.13
CA PHE A 19 -7.32 -3.69 -14.37
C PHE A 19 -6.82 -2.71 -15.42
N THR A 20 -5.90 -1.81 -15.07
CA THR A 20 -5.44 -0.79 -16.02
C THR A 20 -4.33 -1.34 -16.91
N PRO A 21 -4.53 -1.35 -18.23
CA PRO A 21 -3.42 -1.48 -19.16
C PRO A 21 -2.56 -0.22 -19.02
N LEU A 22 -1.30 -0.36 -18.65
CA LEU A 22 -0.35 0.75 -18.55
C LEU A 22 0.18 1.22 -19.93
N ASP A 23 -0.32 0.64 -21.01
CA ASP A 23 0.09 0.94 -22.38
C ASP A 23 -0.05 2.44 -22.69
N GLY A 24 1.08 3.14 -22.80
CA GLY A 24 1.15 4.58 -23.14
C GLY A 24 1.34 5.55 -21.97
N ILE A 25 1.34 5.07 -20.73
CA ILE A 25 1.68 5.83 -19.49
C ILE A 25 2.95 5.22 -18.83
N ASP A 26 3.75 4.50 -19.62
CA ASP A 26 4.80 3.60 -19.14
C ASP A 26 6.03 3.70 -20.03
N SER A 27 6.31 4.90 -20.53
CA SER A 27 7.39 5.14 -21.48
C SER A 27 8.78 5.02 -20.83
N ALA A 28 8.86 5.10 -19.50
CA ALA A 28 10.06 4.89 -18.69
C ALA A 28 10.35 3.41 -18.33
N GLY A 29 9.42 2.49 -18.65
CA GLY A 29 9.44 1.07 -18.28
C GLY A 29 8.31 0.73 -17.29
N PRO A 30 7.95 -0.56 -17.12
CA PRO A 30 6.79 -0.99 -16.34
C PRO A 30 6.88 -0.52 -14.90
N ILE A 31 5.95 0.35 -14.46
CA ILE A 31 5.74 0.74 -13.05
C ILE A 31 5.89 -0.47 -12.11
N PHE A 32 5.36 -1.63 -12.53
CA PHE A 32 5.51 -2.89 -11.79
C PHE A 32 6.96 -3.23 -11.40
N SER A 33 7.92 -3.02 -12.29
CA SER A 33 9.34 -3.31 -12.08
C SER A 33 10.04 -2.36 -11.10
N HIS A 34 9.44 -1.20 -10.81
CA HIS A 34 9.88 -0.32 -9.72
C HIS A 34 9.66 -0.98 -8.35
N TYR A 35 8.70 -1.90 -8.23
CA TYR A 35 8.26 -2.46 -6.95
C TYR A 35 8.55 -3.96 -6.82
N PHE A 36 8.52 -4.71 -7.92
CA PHE A 36 8.59 -6.18 -7.89
C PHE A 36 9.47 -6.73 -9.02
N ASN A 37 9.96 -7.97 -8.88
CA ASN A 37 10.54 -8.65 -10.03
C ASN A 37 9.44 -9.11 -10.98
N GLU A 38 9.70 -9.09 -12.29
CA GLU A 38 8.77 -9.60 -13.31
C GLU A 38 8.30 -11.05 -13.07
N ALA A 39 9.15 -11.87 -12.43
CA ALA A 39 8.80 -13.24 -12.05
C ALA A 39 7.64 -13.31 -11.02
N ASP A 40 7.47 -12.27 -10.21
CA ASP A 40 6.48 -12.19 -9.12
C ASP A 40 5.10 -11.73 -9.61
N ARG A 41 4.99 -11.28 -10.87
CA ARG A 41 3.77 -10.70 -11.45
C ARG A 41 2.52 -11.56 -11.25
N SER A 42 2.64 -12.88 -11.36
CA SER A 42 1.52 -13.79 -11.15
C SER A 42 1.06 -13.84 -9.69
N THR A 43 2.02 -13.82 -8.75
CA THR A 43 1.74 -13.82 -7.31
C THR A 43 1.14 -12.49 -6.88
N VAL A 44 1.76 -11.36 -7.28
CA VAL A 44 1.27 -10.02 -6.97
C VAL A 44 -0.15 -9.82 -7.51
N LYS A 45 -0.41 -10.23 -8.75
CA LYS A 45 -1.76 -10.17 -9.33
C LYS A 45 -2.77 -10.99 -8.53
N LYS A 46 -2.40 -12.16 -8.03
CA LYS A 46 -3.29 -12.97 -7.18
C LYS A 46 -3.56 -12.30 -5.83
N VAL A 47 -2.55 -11.71 -5.19
CA VAL A 47 -2.72 -10.96 -3.93
C VAL A 47 -3.70 -9.80 -4.13
N LEU A 48 -3.42 -8.93 -5.10
CA LEU A 48 -4.29 -7.80 -5.42
C LEU A 48 -5.72 -8.25 -5.78
N ALA A 49 -5.85 -9.31 -6.59
CA ALA A 49 -7.15 -9.85 -6.97
C ALA A 49 -7.88 -10.47 -5.77
N HIS A 50 -7.16 -11.06 -4.81
CA HIS A 50 -7.76 -11.59 -3.60
C HIS A 50 -8.29 -10.48 -2.70
N LEU A 51 -7.50 -9.40 -2.52
CA LEU A 51 -7.91 -8.19 -1.79
C LEU A 51 -9.14 -7.52 -2.43
N ALA A 52 -9.19 -7.48 -3.77
CA ALA A 52 -10.29 -6.91 -4.54
C ALA A 52 -11.60 -7.73 -4.49
N GLY A 53 -11.59 -8.97 -3.97
CA GLY A 53 -12.77 -9.82 -3.85
C GLY A 53 -13.00 -10.76 -5.05
N ASP A 54 -14.20 -11.34 -5.16
CA ASP A 54 -14.49 -12.50 -6.03
C ASP A 54 -14.12 -12.25 -7.51
N PRO A 55 -13.21 -13.06 -8.09
CA PRO A 55 -12.88 -13.06 -9.51
C PRO A 55 -14.06 -13.13 -10.48
N ALA A 56 -15.19 -13.71 -10.08
CA ALA A 56 -16.40 -13.75 -10.89
C ALA A 56 -17.04 -12.37 -11.10
N ASN A 57 -16.78 -11.42 -10.18
CA ASN A 57 -17.26 -10.03 -10.23
C ASN A 57 -16.19 -9.04 -10.75
N GLN A 58 -14.95 -9.49 -10.95
CA GLN A 58 -13.81 -8.66 -11.43
C GLN A 58 -13.92 -8.20 -12.91
N GLY A 59 -15.02 -8.52 -13.59
CA GLY A 59 -15.35 -7.91 -14.89
C GLY A 59 -15.96 -6.52 -14.79
N ALA A 60 -16.37 -6.09 -13.59
CA ALA A 60 -16.75 -4.73 -13.30
C ALA A 60 -15.50 -3.94 -12.88
N GLN A 61 -15.32 -2.73 -13.40
CA GLN A 61 -14.28 -1.78 -12.98
C GLN A 61 -14.47 -1.26 -11.53
N ASP A 62 -15.20 -2.00 -10.70
CA ASP A 62 -15.64 -1.65 -9.36
C ASP A 62 -15.56 -2.92 -8.49
N PRO A 63 -14.37 -3.24 -7.94
CA PRO A 63 -14.19 -4.42 -7.11
C PRO A 63 -14.92 -4.23 -5.78
N GLU A 64 -15.82 -5.12 -5.40
CA GLU A 64 -16.58 -5.01 -4.14
C GLU A 64 -15.71 -5.12 -2.87
N GLY A 65 -14.42 -5.47 -3.02
CA GLY A 65 -13.52 -5.81 -1.93
C GLY A 65 -13.78 -7.22 -1.42
N ALA A 66 -12.77 -7.82 -0.78
CA ALA A 66 -12.95 -9.11 -0.14
C ALA A 66 -13.84 -9.00 1.11
N GLN A 67 -14.93 -9.77 1.14
CA GLN A 67 -15.85 -9.81 2.29
C GLN A 67 -15.14 -10.15 3.61
N GLN A 68 -14.09 -10.97 3.53
CA GLN A 68 -13.27 -11.35 4.68
C GLN A 68 -12.55 -10.16 5.31
N LEU A 69 -12.13 -9.16 4.53
CA LEU A 69 -11.51 -7.94 5.07
C LEU A 69 -12.53 -7.09 5.85
N GLY A 70 -13.82 -7.21 5.54
CA GLY A 70 -14.89 -6.58 6.31
C GLY A 70 -15.05 -7.10 7.74
N GLN A 71 -14.30 -8.14 8.13
CA GLN A 71 -14.25 -8.65 9.50
C GLN A 71 -13.19 -7.93 10.36
N ILE A 72 -12.33 -7.11 9.73
CA ILE A 72 -11.30 -6.34 10.42
C ILE A 72 -11.93 -5.09 11.02
N THR A 73 -11.68 -4.88 12.31
CA THR A 73 -12.14 -3.68 13.01
C THR A 73 -11.07 -2.59 12.90
N PHE A 74 -11.45 -1.41 12.40
CA PHE A 74 -10.60 -0.22 12.45
C PHE A 74 -11.01 0.64 13.64
N GLN A 75 -10.04 1.03 14.47
CA GLN A 75 -10.28 1.85 15.65
C GLN A 75 -9.25 2.96 15.78
N GLY A 76 -9.67 4.15 16.21
CA GLY A 76 -8.79 5.30 16.47
C GLY A 76 -8.31 5.41 17.91
N VAL A 77 -8.43 4.33 18.69
CA VAL A 77 -8.01 4.31 20.11
C VAL A 77 -6.92 3.26 20.25
N ASP A 78 -5.74 3.72 20.63
CA ASP A 78 -4.64 2.84 21.02
C ASP A 78 -5.06 2.04 22.27
N THR A 79 -4.74 0.77 22.27
CA THR A 79 -5.13 -0.17 23.32
C THR A 79 -4.07 -0.23 24.42
N PRO A 80 -4.46 -0.15 25.71
CA PRO A 80 -3.50 -0.26 26.80
C PRO A 80 -2.79 -1.63 26.77
N ASN A 81 -1.45 -1.63 26.75
CA ASN A 81 -0.54 -2.80 26.74
C ASN A 81 -0.13 -3.37 25.36
N ASN A 82 0.04 -2.53 24.34
CA ASN A 82 0.67 -2.84 23.04
C ASN A 82 2.15 -3.31 23.11
N GLY A 83 2.71 -3.53 24.32
CA GLY A 83 4.13 -3.80 24.52
C GLY A 83 4.97 -2.57 24.20
N ASP A 84 6.23 -2.54 24.66
CA ASP A 84 7.10 -1.37 24.44
C ASP A 84 7.47 -1.16 22.95
N ASP A 85 7.06 -2.08 22.05
CA ASP A 85 7.54 -2.17 20.68
C ASP A 85 6.53 -1.84 19.56
N GLN A 86 5.25 -1.58 19.85
CA GLN A 86 4.23 -1.18 18.87
C GLN A 86 3.27 -0.17 19.51
N GLY A 87 2.68 0.75 18.74
CA GLY A 87 1.70 1.71 19.28
C GLY A 87 1.75 3.10 18.66
N CYS A 88 0.69 3.88 18.88
CA CYS A 88 0.56 5.24 18.36
C CYS A 88 1.46 6.26 19.06
N ASP A 89 2.01 5.90 20.22
CA ASP A 89 3.00 6.72 20.93
C ASP A 89 4.40 6.67 20.28
N LYS A 90 4.61 5.76 19.31
CA LYS A 90 5.86 5.69 18.55
C LYS A 90 5.85 6.71 17.41
N PRO A 91 6.87 7.59 17.31
CA PRO A 91 6.96 8.54 16.21
C PRO A 91 6.97 7.83 14.85
N GLY A 92 6.12 8.30 13.93
CA GLY A 92 6.05 7.77 12.57
C GLY A 92 5.15 6.54 12.40
N THR A 93 4.49 6.06 13.46
CA THR A 93 3.47 5.01 13.34
C THR A 93 2.13 5.62 12.90
N ASN A 94 1.74 5.34 11.65
CA ASN A 94 0.47 5.82 11.10
C ASN A 94 -0.69 4.86 11.41
N MET A 95 -0.48 3.57 11.15
CA MET A 95 -1.40 2.49 11.47
C MET A 95 -0.57 1.27 11.91
N TYR A 96 -1.22 0.32 12.57
CA TYR A 96 -0.64 -1.00 12.77
C TYR A 96 -1.72 -2.07 12.91
N THR A 97 -1.42 -3.29 12.44
CA THR A 97 -2.25 -4.47 12.65
C THR A 97 -1.96 -5.14 13.99
N GLU A 98 -3.00 -5.64 14.65
CA GLU A 98 -2.83 -6.48 15.84
C GLU A 98 -3.90 -7.56 15.97
N TYR A 99 -3.51 -8.68 16.57
CA TYR A 99 -4.39 -9.76 17.00
C TYR A 99 -4.47 -9.75 18.53
N TYR A 100 -5.12 -8.76 19.13
CA TYR A 100 -5.38 -8.79 20.56
C TYR A 100 -6.25 -9.99 20.96
N ASP A 101 -6.44 -10.19 22.27
CA ASP A 101 -7.54 -10.97 22.88
C ASP A 101 -8.94 -10.36 22.55
N THR A 102 -9.11 -9.80 21.36
CA THR A 102 -10.34 -9.29 20.77
C THR A 102 -11.05 -10.42 20.01
N ASP A 103 -12.36 -10.29 19.82
CA ASP A 103 -13.19 -11.26 19.06
C ASP A 103 -12.87 -11.29 17.55
N GLY A 104 -11.76 -10.70 17.09
CA GLY A 104 -11.37 -10.60 15.68
C GLY A 104 -10.14 -9.72 15.42
N PRO A 105 -9.68 -9.65 14.15
CA PRO A 105 -8.53 -8.85 13.72
C PRO A 105 -8.80 -7.34 13.83
N VAL A 106 -7.79 -6.57 14.27
CA VAL A 106 -7.90 -5.13 14.49
C VAL A 106 -6.79 -4.37 13.76
N VAL A 107 -7.14 -3.21 13.21
CA VAL A 107 -6.20 -2.16 12.79
C VAL A 107 -6.40 -0.97 13.71
N VAL A 108 -5.32 -0.49 14.32
CA VAL A 108 -5.33 0.75 15.08
C VAL A 108 -4.86 1.88 14.17
N VAL A 109 -5.66 2.95 14.12
CA VAL A 109 -5.37 4.16 13.35
C VAL A 109 -4.85 5.22 14.29
N CYS A 110 -3.60 5.64 14.11
CA CYS A 110 -2.95 6.64 14.94
C CYS A 110 -3.23 8.06 14.44
N GLU A 111 -2.92 9.05 15.28
CA GLU A 111 -3.19 10.46 14.93
C GLU A 111 -2.41 10.89 13.68
N ASP A 112 -1.19 10.38 13.52
CA ASP A 112 -0.32 10.68 12.38
C ASP A 112 -0.91 10.18 11.05
N ALA A 113 -1.80 9.18 11.03
CA ALA A 113 -2.47 8.78 9.79
C ALA A 113 -3.36 9.89 9.20
N TRP A 114 -3.88 10.81 10.03
CA TRP A 114 -4.80 11.85 9.56
C TRP A 114 -4.11 12.99 8.80
N VAL A 115 -2.77 13.00 8.71
CA VAL A 115 -2.08 13.93 7.81
C VAL A 115 -2.18 13.52 6.35
N PHE A 116 -2.49 12.25 6.08
CA PHE A 116 -2.64 11.73 4.72
C PHE A 116 -3.99 12.16 4.16
N PRO A 117 -4.02 12.83 3.00
CA PRO A 117 -5.26 13.33 2.42
C PRO A 117 -6.13 12.18 1.90
N ASP A 118 -7.43 12.44 1.75
CA ASP A 118 -8.26 11.61 0.88
C ASP A 118 -7.86 11.86 -0.58
N ARG A 119 -8.15 10.90 -1.46
CA ARG A 119 -7.85 10.99 -2.90
C ARG A 119 -8.37 12.29 -3.53
N ASP A 120 -9.57 12.72 -3.15
CA ASP A 120 -10.23 13.89 -3.74
C ASP A 120 -9.63 15.24 -3.28
N ASP A 121 -8.77 15.21 -2.25
CA ASP A 121 -8.08 16.40 -1.74
C ASP A 121 -6.70 16.62 -2.40
N GLN A 122 -6.28 15.72 -3.30
CA GLN A 122 -5.05 15.85 -4.08
C GLN A 122 -5.28 16.29 -5.52
N ASP A 123 -4.36 17.11 -6.02
CA ASP A 123 -4.32 17.60 -7.40
C ASP A 123 -3.05 17.13 -8.10
N CYS A 124 -3.19 16.63 -9.33
CA CYS A 124 -2.11 16.24 -10.24
C CYS A 124 -1.07 17.35 -10.49
N ASP A 125 -1.47 18.62 -10.41
CA ASP A 125 -0.56 19.74 -10.53
C ASP A 125 0.28 19.96 -9.26
N ALA A 126 -0.27 19.65 -8.09
CA ALA A 126 0.41 19.79 -6.80
C ALA A 126 1.45 18.69 -6.56
N LEU A 127 1.21 17.49 -7.10
CA LEU A 127 2.12 16.34 -6.99
C LEU A 127 3.43 16.50 -7.79
N GLY A 128 3.47 17.43 -8.75
CA GLY A 128 4.65 17.64 -9.58
C GLY A 128 4.90 16.51 -10.59
N ASP A 129 6.19 16.21 -10.83
CA ASP A 129 6.65 15.25 -11.86
C ASP A 129 7.59 14.17 -11.30
N THR A 130 7.85 14.17 -9.98
CA THR A 130 8.75 13.25 -9.29
C THR A 130 7.97 12.60 -8.17
N LEU A 131 8.08 11.27 -8.03
CA LEU A 131 7.44 10.56 -6.91
C LEU A 131 8.01 11.07 -5.59
N THR A 132 7.11 11.36 -4.65
CA THR A 132 7.46 11.76 -3.27
C THR A 132 6.51 11.07 -2.29
N PRO A 133 6.81 11.05 -0.98
CA PRO A 133 5.88 10.59 0.04
C PRO A 133 4.49 11.25 -0.02
N ASP A 134 4.40 12.47 -0.56
CA ASP A 134 3.13 13.21 -0.70
C ASP A 134 2.13 12.54 -1.64
N PHE A 135 2.55 11.56 -2.46
CA PHE A 135 1.62 10.78 -3.29
C PHE A 135 0.75 9.83 -2.47
N ALA A 136 1.17 9.49 -1.24
CA ALA A 136 0.40 8.65 -0.37
C ALA A 136 -0.88 9.36 0.11
N ILE A 137 -1.98 8.64 0.04
CA ILE A 137 -3.30 9.05 0.52
C ILE A 137 -3.75 8.13 1.64
N LEU A 138 -4.81 8.44 2.37
CA LEU A 138 -5.26 7.60 3.48
C LEU A 138 -5.59 6.16 3.05
N GLY A 139 -6.01 5.96 1.79
CA GLY A 139 -6.18 4.63 1.18
C GLY A 139 -4.89 3.83 0.99
N HIS A 140 -3.73 4.48 0.89
CA HIS A 140 -2.42 3.83 0.86
C HIS A 140 -2.19 3.05 2.16
N LEU A 141 -2.41 3.71 3.30
CA LEU A 141 -2.25 3.10 4.62
C LEU A 141 -3.23 1.94 4.81
N VAL A 142 -4.48 2.08 4.39
CA VAL A 142 -5.45 0.97 4.47
C VAL A 142 -5.03 -0.21 3.61
N LEU A 143 -4.55 0.04 2.39
CA LEU A 143 -4.09 -1.03 1.51
C LEU A 143 -2.86 -1.75 2.10
N HIS A 144 -1.92 -0.99 2.66
CA HIS A 144 -0.77 -1.51 3.40
C HIS A 144 -1.22 -2.50 4.48
N GLU A 145 -2.08 -2.05 5.39
CA GLU A 145 -2.55 -2.88 6.52
C GLU A 145 -3.34 -4.12 6.07
N PHE A 146 -4.07 -4.04 4.96
CA PHE A 146 -4.77 -5.21 4.42
C PHE A 146 -3.84 -6.31 3.91
N THR A 147 -2.57 -6.01 3.63
CA THR A 147 -1.61 -7.03 3.20
C THR A 147 -1.02 -7.85 4.34
N HIS A 148 -1.07 -7.38 5.59
CA HIS A 148 -0.47 -8.09 6.73
C HIS A 148 -1.22 -9.35 7.18
N TRP A 149 -2.44 -9.58 6.70
CA TRP A 149 -3.29 -10.65 7.20
C TRP A 149 -2.87 -12.02 6.68
N ASP A 150 -2.02 -12.68 7.46
CA ASP A 150 -1.44 -13.98 7.18
C ASP A 150 -2.50 -15.06 6.90
N TRP A 151 -3.59 -15.06 7.67
CA TRP A 151 -4.74 -15.96 7.46
C TRP A 151 -5.44 -15.74 6.11
N PHE A 152 -5.23 -14.59 5.48
CA PHE A 152 -5.86 -14.19 4.23
C PHE A 152 -4.95 -14.41 3.02
N LEU A 153 -3.64 -14.15 3.14
CA LEU A 153 -2.73 -14.09 1.98
C LEU A 153 -1.65 -15.17 1.93
N LYS A 154 -1.35 -15.84 3.05
CA LYS A 154 -0.21 -16.78 3.14
C LYS A 154 -0.24 -17.93 2.14
N GLU A 155 -1.43 -18.41 1.77
CA GLU A 155 -1.56 -19.48 0.76
C GLU A 155 -1.16 -19.02 -0.66
N ILE A 156 -1.20 -17.70 -0.91
CA ILE A 156 -0.84 -17.09 -2.20
C ILE A 156 0.66 -16.80 -2.24
N THR A 157 1.18 -16.17 -1.20
CA THR A 157 2.57 -15.68 -1.12
C THR A 157 3.56 -16.75 -0.66
N GLY A 158 3.09 -17.79 0.04
CA GLY A 158 3.95 -18.80 0.67
C GLY A 158 4.68 -18.31 1.92
N GLY A 159 4.34 -17.11 2.42
CA GLY A 159 4.96 -16.47 3.58
C GLY A 159 4.17 -15.24 4.03
N GLU A 160 4.49 -14.73 5.20
CA GLU A 160 3.85 -13.52 5.75
C GLU A 160 4.34 -12.27 5.03
N ILE A 161 3.40 -11.38 4.69
CA ILE A 161 3.70 -10.02 4.24
C ILE A 161 3.83 -9.16 5.49
N VAL A 162 4.99 -8.57 5.69
CA VAL A 162 5.33 -7.78 6.88
C VAL A 162 5.89 -6.44 6.45
N ASP A 163 6.05 -5.53 7.42
CA ASP A 163 6.92 -4.38 7.25
C ASP A 163 8.35 -4.86 7.30
N LYS A 164 8.98 -4.94 6.13
CA LYS A 164 10.37 -5.39 6.07
C LYS A 164 11.24 -4.27 6.59
N HIS A 165 11.67 -4.42 7.85
CA HIS A 165 12.70 -3.60 8.46
C HIS A 165 13.92 -4.46 8.76
N GLY A 166 15.11 -3.96 8.45
CA GLY A 166 16.34 -4.64 8.79
C GLY A 166 17.51 -3.67 8.90
N ASP A 167 18.52 -4.05 9.69
CA ASP A 167 19.80 -3.34 9.74
C ASP A 167 20.55 -3.39 8.39
N ASP A 168 20.12 -4.28 7.49
CA ASP A 168 20.57 -4.38 6.10
C ASP A 168 19.58 -3.62 5.22
N GLU A 169 20.01 -2.48 4.68
CA GLU A 169 19.23 -1.62 3.77
C GLU A 169 18.64 -2.40 2.58
N SER A 170 19.25 -3.51 2.17
CA SER A 170 18.72 -4.35 1.09
C SER A 170 17.46 -5.14 1.46
N ILE A 171 17.09 -5.15 2.74
CA ILE A 171 15.86 -5.75 3.27
C ILE A 171 14.86 -4.67 3.66
N ASP A 172 15.32 -3.46 4.03
CA ASP A 172 14.44 -2.37 4.44
C ASP A 172 13.55 -1.93 3.27
N GLY A 173 12.25 -2.05 3.48
CA GLY A 173 11.19 -1.76 2.53
C GLY A 173 10.19 -0.78 3.08
N TYR A 174 10.53 -0.01 4.11
CA TYR A 174 9.64 1.00 4.67
C TYR A 174 9.75 2.34 3.94
N GLY A 175 8.63 2.81 3.40
CA GLY A 175 8.53 4.06 2.66
C GLY A 175 9.00 3.96 1.20
N LEU A 176 8.69 5.02 0.45
CA LEU A 176 8.88 5.08 -1.00
C LEU A 176 10.34 4.81 -1.40
N ASP A 177 11.30 5.53 -0.81
CA ASP A 177 12.71 5.45 -1.23
C ASP A 177 13.30 4.06 -1.04
N ASN A 178 13.03 3.45 0.11
CA ASN A 178 13.50 2.10 0.42
C ASN A 178 12.88 1.07 -0.53
N VAL A 179 11.57 1.13 -0.76
CA VAL A 179 10.90 0.21 -1.69
C VAL A 179 11.42 0.40 -3.11
N TYR A 180 11.62 1.64 -3.55
CA TYR A 180 12.00 1.97 -4.91
C TYR A 180 13.47 1.61 -5.20
N HIS A 181 14.38 2.08 -4.36
CA HIS A 181 15.83 2.06 -4.61
C HIS A 181 16.59 0.98 -3.84
N ASN A 182 16.29 0.78 -2.56
CA ASN A 182 17.19 0.04 -1.65
C ASN A 182 16.85 -1.45 -1.54
N MET A 183 15.56 -1.77 -1.41
CA MET A 183 15.12 -3.13 -1.16
C MET A 183 15.41 -4.06 -2.34
N ASP A 184 16.07 -5.19 -2.05
CA ASP A 184 16.19 -6.29 -3.00
C ASP A 184 14.79 -6.82 -3.32
N LYS A 185 14.42 -6.72 -4.60
CA LYS A 185 13.07 -7.06 -5.08
C LYS A 185 12.65 -8.50 -4.79
N LYS A 186 13.58 -9.41 -4.44
CA LYS A 186 13.21 -10.77 -3.98
C LYS A 186 12.38 -10.76 -2.69
N TYR A 187 12.47 -9.69 -1.89
CA TYR A 187 11.69 -9.52 -0.65
C TYR A 187 10.39 -8.76 -0.86
N ALA A 188 10.25 -8.03 -1.97
CA ALA A 188 9.09 -7.18 -2.26
C ALA A 188 7.74 -7.91 -2.20
N PRO A 189 7.58 -9.16 -2.67
CA PRO A 189 6.30 -9.86 -2.56
C PRO A 189 5.84 -10.11 -1.11
N LEU A 190 6.75 -10.00 -0.15
CA LEU A 190 6.51 -10.17 1.29
C LEU A 190 6.67 -8.85 2.07
N ASN A 191 6.62 -7.71 1.37
CA ASN A 191 6.66 -6.38 1.95
C ASN A 191 5.34 -5.63 1.67
N ALA A 192 4.69 -5.10 2.70
CA ALA A 192 3.39 -4.44 2.58
C ALA A 192 3.44 -3.16 1.73
N ASP A 193 4.42 -2.31 2.04
CA ASP A 193 4.65 -1.03 1.35
C ASP A 193 4.88 -1.20 -0.16
N SER A 194 5.43 -2.34 -0.61
CA SER A 194 5.60 -2.60 -2.03
C SER A 194 4.29 -2.69 -2.80
N TYR A 195 3.24 -3.24 -2.19
CA TYR A 195 1.91 -3.26 -2.78
C TYR A 195 1.26 -1.89 -2.74
N ALA A 196 1.38 -1.18 -1.61
CA ALA A 196 0.78 0.13 -1.40
C ALA A 196 1.38 1.18 -2.36
N TRP A 197 2.71 1.25 -2.47
CA TRP A 197 3.38 2.18 -3.40
C TRP A 197 3.16 1.83 -4.87
N TYR A 198 3.18 0.54 -5.24
CA TYR A 198 2.81 0.13 -6.60
C TYR A 198 1.40 0.62 -6.98
N ALA A 199 0.42 0.39 -6.11
CA ALA A 199 -0.94 0.81 -6.39
C ALA A 199 -1.10 2.34 -6.38
N THR A 200 -0.31 3.04 -5.57
CA THR A 200 -0.28 4.51 -5.50
C THR A 200 0.27 5.12 -6.78
N GLU A 201 1.43 4.66 -7.26
CA GLU A 201 2.01 5.16 -8.51
C GLU A 201 1.08 4.85 -9.69
N VAL A 202 0.50 3.63 -9.75
CA VAL A 202 -0.45 3.29 -10.82
C VAL A 202 -1.69 4.19 -10.78
N LEU A 203 -2.28 4.45 -9.60
CA LEU A 203 -3.43 5.36 -9.46
C LEU A 203 -3.12 6.73 -10.07
N TRP A 204 -2.04 7.37 -9.60
CA TRP A 204 -1.73 8.74 -9.99
C TRP A 204 -1.25 8.84 -11.42
N SER A 205 -0.50 7.87 -11.91
CA SER A 205 -0.06 7.85 -13.32
C SER A 205 -1.26 7.80 -14.26
N VAL A 206 -2.28 7.01 -13.90
CA VAL A 206 -3.50 6.88 -14.70
C VAL A 206 -4.38 8.13 -14.59
N LEU A 207 -4.65 8.62 -13.37
CA LEU A 207 -5.51 9.79 -13.16
C LEU A 207 -4.91 11.07 -13.76
N CYS A 208 -3.60 11.24 -13.64
CA CYS A 208 -2.92 12.44 -14.10
C CYS A 208 -2.41 12.32 -15.55
N HIS A 209 -2.48 11.12 -16.15
CA HIS A 209 -1.89 10.80 -17.44
C HIS A 209 -0.41 11.19 -17.52
N LYS A 210 0.35 10.81 -16.49
CA LYS A 210 1.77 11.16 -16.30
C LYS A 210 2.61 9.92 -16.02
N ASP A 211 3.84 9.96 -16.52
CA ASP A 211 4.91 9.05 -16.12
C ASP A 211 5.78 9.83 -15.12
N TYR A 212 5.75 9.45 -13.85
CA TYR A 212 6.52 10.14 -12.83
C TYR A 212 7.99 9.71 -12.85
N LYS A 213 8.87 10.65 -12.52
CA LYS A 213 10.28 10.33 -12.30
C LYS A 213 10.44 9.56 -10.99
N PRO A 214 11.46 8.69 -10.90
CA PRO A 214 11.85 8.06 -9.65
C PRO A 214 12.01 9.10 -8.53
N PRO A 215 11.77 8.73 -7.26
CA PRO A 215 12.08 9.59 -6.14
C PRO A 215 13.56 10.00 -6.19
N SER A 216 13.85 11.26 -5.87
CA SER A 216 15.21 11.80 -5.95
C SER A 216 16.09 11.23 -4.84
N ASP A 217 17.27 10.74 -5.19
CA ASP A 217 18.32 10.30 -4.24
C ASP A 217 18.89 11.44 -3.35
N ASP A 218 18.34 12.66 -3.41
CA ASP A 218 18.83 13.79 -2.62
C ASP A 218 18.35 13.66 -1.17
N ASP A 219 19.10 12.85 -0.40
CA ASP A 219 19.26 12.93 1.05
C ASP A 219 19.93 14.27 1.46
N SER A 220 19.32 15.39 1.07
CA SER A 220 19.67 16.71 1.57
C SER A 220 18.40 17.51 1.85
N ASP A 221 17.70 17.17 2.93
CA ASP A 221 17.90 17.91 4.17
C ASP A 221 16.81 17.52 5.17
N GLY A 222 17.26 17.11 6.37
CA GLY A 222 16.39 17.11 7.54
C GLY A 222 15.82 18.50 7.82
N ALA A 223 14.57 18.52 8.25
CA ALA A 223 13.97 19.60 9.02
C ALA A 223 13.01 19.00 10.06
#